data_AF-A0A9P0NC61-F1
#
_entry.id   AF-A0A9P0NC61-F1
#
_cell.length_a   1.000
_cell.length_b   1.000
_cell.length_c   1.000
_cell.angle_alpha   90.00
_cell.angle_beta   90.00
_cell.angle_gamma   90.00
#
_symmetry.space_group_name_H-M   'P 1'
#
loop_
_entity.id
_entity.type
_entity.pdbx_description
1 polymer ?
#
loop_
_entity_poly.entity_id
_entity_poly.type
_entity_poly.pdbx_seq_one_letter_code
_entity_poly.pdbx_strand_id
1 'polypeptide(L)'
;MALDLKEKGNAALAMGNYEEAILDYTQAIALDPNNHVLYSNRSAAYAKQGNYQNALEDAEKTLSIKPDWPKGYSRKGTALSFLGRKDDAAKAYEEGLKFDPSNQQLLDGLKEVKQTPQSPFGSNMFPAEAFLKLAQDPRTKDLINDQQFMSLLMECQRDPQKLIMNMQDPRISAALSVMMGINLMGDDDKMDTEPSPPPPPKQKREPTPPPPEKSEDESLTEEQKEAKKEKDLGNEEYKKKNFESALAHYNKAIELEPTNMTFYNNVAAVYFEQKEYKKCIEQCEKAVEVGRENRADFKLIAKAFSRIGNAYKKLEDYKSARTYFQKSMSEHRTPEVKTIISELEKKIKEEDRKAYVDPVKAEEAKEKGNEFFNKGQFADAVKFYSEAILRNPDEPKYYSNRAACYTKLAAFDLGLKDCEKCVELDPKFLKGWIRKGKILQGMQQSSKALSAYQKALEIDSSNTEALEGYRSCSIAANSDPEEMRKRAMADPEVQDIIRDPAMRLILEQMQNDPKALSDHLKNPEIASKIQKLIESGLIAIR
;
A
#
# COMPACT_ATOMS: atom_id res chain seq x y z
N MET A 1 37.92 15.99 -13.75
CA MET A 1 36.57 16.60 -13.65
C MET A 1 35.62 15.74 -12.80
N ALA A 2 35.21 14.54 -13.23
CA ALA A 2 34.33 13.67 -12.42
C ALA A 2 35.00 13.16 -11.12
N LEU A 3 36.29 12.80 -11.20
CA LEU A 3 37.07 12.38 -10.03
C LEU A 3 37.22 13.50 -8.99
N ASP A 4 37.48 14.73 -9.44
CA ASP A 4 37.63 15.89 -8.55
C ASP A 4 36.32 16.20 -7.81
N LEU A 5 35.18 16.10 -8.51
CA LEU A 5 33.85 16.25 -7.90
C LEU A 5 33.54 15.14 -6.90
N LYS A 6 33.94 13.89 -7.20
CA LYS A 6 33.82 12.78 -6.25
C LYS A 6 34.63 13.06 -4.98
N GLU A 7 35.88 13.55 -5.09
CA GLU A 7 36.70 13.86 -3.92
C GLU A 7 36.17 15.05 -3.12
N LYS A 8 35.62 16.08 -3.79
CA LYS A 8 34.90 17.17 -3.10
C LYS A 8 33.68 16.65 -2.35
N GLY A 9 32.87 15.81 -2.99
CA GLY A 9 31.72 15.17 -2.34
C GLY A 9 32.12 14.29 -1.16
N ASN A 10 33.25 13.58 -1.24
CA ASN A 10 33.80 12.81 -0.12
C ASN A 10 34.20 13.72 1.05
N ALA A 11 34.86 14.84 0.76
CA ALA A 11 35.27 15.82 1.77
C ALA A 11 34.06 16.48 2.45
N ALA A 12 33.06 16.92 1.67
CA ALA A 12 31.82 17.48 2.19
C ALA A 12 31.06 16.47 3.07
N LEU A 13 31.01 15.20 2.64
CA LEU A 13 30.38 14.12 3.42
C LEU A 13 31.11 13.89 4.76
N ALA A 14 32.45 13.95 4.76
CA ALA A 14 33.25 13.83 5.98
C ALA A 14 33.05 15.01 6.95
N MET A 15 32.76 16.20 6.42
CA MET A 15 32.45 17.40 7.19
C MET A 15 30.99 17.46 7.69
N GLY A 16 30.14 16.51 7.30
CA GLY A 16 28.72 16.51 7.63
C GLY A 16 27.85 17.42 6.74
N ASN A 17 28.44 18.03 5.71
CA ASN A 17 27.74 18.86 4.72
C ASN A 17 27.05 17.97 3.68
N TYR A 18 25.96 17.31 4.07
CA TYR A 18 25.32 16.30 3.23
C TYR A 18 24.75 16.86 1.92
N GLU A 19 24.22 18.08 1.93
CA GLU A 19 23.64 18.75 0.76
C GLU A 19 24.69 19.04 -0.32
N GLU A 20 25.84 19.57 0.11
CA GLU A 20 26.98 19.85 -0.76
C GLU A 20 27.56 18.54 -1.31
N ALA A 21 27.69 17.51 -0.47
CA ALA A 21 28.12 16.19 -0.91
C ALA A 21 27.19 15.60 -1.98
N ILE A 22 25.88 15.69 -1.79
CA ILE A 22 24.88 15.23 -2.76
C ILE A 22 24.98 16.00 -4.08
N LEU A 23 25.16 17.32 -4.01
CA LEU A 23 25.33 18.16 -5.19
C LEU A 23 26.56 17.74 -5.99
N ASP A 24 27.71 17.61 -5.33
CA ASP A 24 28.98 17.23 -5.96
C ASP A 24 28.91 15.82 -6.57
N TYR A 25 28.34 14.84 -5.87
CA TYR A 25 28.13 13.52 -6.45
C TYR A 25 27.16 13.56 -7.63
N THR A 26 26.13 14.40 -7.60
CA THR A 26 25.19 14.54 -8.72
C THR A 26 25.87 15.11 -9.95
N GLN A 27 26.73 16.11 -9.79
CA GLN A 27 27.55 16.63 -10.88
C GLN A 27 28.56 15.58 -11.37
N ALA A 28 29.18 14.82 -10.48
CA ALA A 28 30.09 13.73 -10.86
C ALA A 28 29.36 12.64 -11.66
N ILE A 29 28.14 12.27 -11.27
CA ILE A 29 27.29 11.29 -11.96
C ILE A 29 26.89 11.78 -13.36
N ALA A 30 26.62 13.08 -13.52
CA ALA A 30 26.31 13.65 -14.83
C ALA A 30 27.48 13.49 -15.82
N LEU A 31 28.72 13.46 -15.32
CA LEU A 31 29.93 13.26 -16.12
C LEU A 31 30.30 11.78 -16.31
N ASP A 32 29.96 10.92 -15.35
CA ASP A 32 30.24 9.48 -15.38
C ASP A 32 29.04 8.66 -14.85
N PRO A 33 27.98 8.49 -15.69
CA PRO A 33 26.71 7.89 -15.27
C PRO A 33 26.76 6.37 -15.06
N ASN A 34 27.87 5.72 -15.43
CA ASN A 34 28.05 4.27 -15.26
C ASN A 34 28.97 3.93 -14.07
N ASN A 35 29.27 4.90 -13.21
CA ASN A 35 30.13 4.70 -12.06
C ASN A 35 29.33 4.35 -10.80
N HIS A 36 29.22 3.05 -10.53
CA HIS A 36 28.55 2.50 -9.35
C HIS A 36 29.05 3.09 -8.01
N VAL A 37 30.32 3.55 -7.92
CA VAL A 37 30.87 4.15 -6.71
C VAL A 37 30.23 5.51 -6.40
N LEU A 38 29.93 6.32 -7.42
CA LEU A 38 29.30 7.63 -7.25
C LEU A 38 27.89 7.49 -6.68
N TYR A 39 27.09 6.57 -7.23
CA TYR A 39 25.77 6.25 -6.70
C TYR A 39 25.84 5.70 -5.27
N SER A 40 26.80 4.83 -4.97
CA SER A 40 26.97 4.30 -3.60
C SER A 40 27.36 5.37 -2.57
N ASN A 41 28.14 6.36 -2.98
CA ASN A 41 28.53 7.47 -2.12
C ASN A 41 27.39 8.48 -1.94
N ARG A 42 26.63 8.77 -3.00
CA ARG A 42 25.45 9.63 -2.91
C ARG A 42 24.31 8.97 -2.10
N SER A 43 24.13 7.66 -2.25
CA SER A 43 23.25 6.85 -1.38
C SER A 43 23.61 7.01 0.10
N ALA A 44 24.90 6.98 0.44
CA ALA A 44 25.37 7.18 1.80
C ALA A 44 25.06 8.59 2.33
N ALA A 45 25.26 9.61 1.50
CA ALA A 45 24.95 11.00 1.84
C ALA A 45 23.44 11.20 2.06
N TYR A 46 22.59 10.66 1.18
CA TYR A 46 21.13 10.67 1.37
C TYR A 46 20.70 9.97 2.66
N ALA A 47 21.29 8.80 2.98
CA ALA A 47 20.99 8.10 4.22
C ALA A 47 21.37 8.92 5.47
N LYS A 48 22.52 9.61 5.45
CA LYS A 48 22.94 10.51 6.54
C LYS A 48 22.07 11.76 6.68
N GLN A 49 21.46 12.21 5.59
CA GLN A 49 20.47 13.30 5.59
C GLN A 49 19.06 12.84 6.04
N GLY A 50 18.83 11.53 6.23
CA GLY A 50 17.50 10.98 6.54
C GLY A 50 16.59 10.77 5.32
N ASN A 51 17.11 10.97 4.10
CA ASN A 51 16.37 10.75 2.86
C ASN A 51 16.56 9.30 2.38
N TYR A 52 15.94 8.36 3.08
CA TYR A 52 16.16 6.93 2.87
C TYR A 52 15.60 6.40 1.54
N GLN A 53 14.59 7.06 0.96
CA GLN A 53 14.02 6.67 -0.32
C GLN A 53 15.01 6.92 -1.47
N ASN A 54 15.59 8.12 -1.55
CA ASN A 54 16.64 8.41 -2.54
C ASN A 54 17.90 7.58 -2.31
N ALA A 55 18.23 7.28 -1.04
CA ALA A 55 19.33 6.39 -0.70
C ALA A 55 19.11 4.97 -1.26
N LEU A 56 17.87 4.46 -1.20
CA LEU A 56 17.50 3.16 -1.77
C LEU A 56 17.61 3.17 -3.29
N GLU A 57 17.08 4.19 -3.96
CA GLU A 57 17.14 4.32 -5.42
C GLU A 57 18.60 4.32 -5.94
N ASP A 58 19.48 5.08 -5.30
CA ASP A 58 20.91 5.09 -5.65
C ASP A 58 21.61 3.75 -5.32
N ALA A 59 21.20 3.06 -4.26
CA ALA A 59 21.72 1.72 -3.96
C ALA A 59 21.28 0.68 -5.00
N GLU A 60 20.04 0.76 -5.49
CA GLU A 60 19.55 -0.08 -6.58
C GLU A 60 20.23 0.25 -7.90
N LYS A 61 20.47 1.53 -8.19
CA LYS A 61 21.24 1.95 -9.36
C LYS A 61 22.68 1.42 -9.30
N THR A 62 23.33 1.49 -8.14
CA THR A 62 24.65 0.90 -7.88
C THR A 62 24.66 -0.59 -8.28
N LEU A 63 23.68 -1.37 -7.81
CA LEU A 63 23.58 -2.79 -8.08
C LEU A 63 23.16 -3.12 -9.52
N SER A 64 22.43 -2.23 -10.19
CA SER A 64 22.12 -2.39 -11.62
C SER A 64 23.36 -2.25 -12.50
N ILE A 65 24.33 -1.42 -12.08
CA ILE A 65 25.59 -1.19 -12.78
C ILE A 65 26.61 -2.28 -12.42
N LYS A 66 26.70 -2.62 -11.12
CA LYS A 66 27.64 -3.63 -10.61
C LYS A 66 26.93 -4.59 -9.64
N PRO A 67 26.32 -5.68 -10.16
CA PRO A 67 25.54 -6.62 -9.35
C PRO A 67 26.35 -7.46 -8.38
N ASP A 68 27.65 -7.62 -8.61
CA ASP A 68 28.57 -8.47 -7.84
C ASP A 68 29.28 -7.71 -6.71
N TRP A 69 28.84 -6.49 -6.36
CA TRP A 69 29.54 -5.63 -5.40
C TRP A 69 28.89 -5.61 -4.01
N PRO A 70 29.51 -6.23 -2.99
CA PRO A 70 28.92 -6.36 -1.65
C PRO A 70 28.52 -5.03 -1.00
N LYS A 71 29.30 -3.96 -1.23
CA LYS A 71 29.02 -2.63 -0.68
C LYS A 71 27.69 -2.06 -1.18
N GLY A 72 27.25 -2.39 -2.40
CA GLY A 72 25.94 -1.99 -2.93
C GLY A 72 24.79 -2.62 -2.14
N TYR A 73 24.93 -3.90 -1.78
CA TYR A 73 23.97 -4.61 -0.92
C TYR A 73 23.95 -4.04 0.49
N SER A 74 25.10 -3.63 1.04
CA SER A 74 25.16 -2.94 2.34
C SER A 74 24.37 -1.63 2.31
N ARG A 75 24.53 -0.82 1.25
CA ARG A 75 23.75 0.43 1.06
C ARG A 75 22.25 0.15 0.98
N LYS A 76 21.85 -0.85 0.17
CA LYS A 76 20.45 -1.23 -0.02
C LYS A 76 19.81 -1.70 1.29
N GLY A 77 20.48 -2.60 2.01
CA GLY A 77 20.01 -3.10 3.30
C GLY A 77 19.88 -2.00 4.35
N THR A 78 20.84 -1.06 4.39
CA THR A 78 20.79 0.08 5.32
C THR A 78 19.59 0.98 5.02
N ALA A 79 19.39 1.35 3.75
CA ALA A 79 18.26 2.19 3.35
C ALA A 79 16.90 1.53 3.65
N LEU A 80 16.76 0.23 3.35
CA LEU A 80 15.55 -0.54 3.65
C LEU A 80 15.28 -0.66 5.16
N SER A 81 16.33 -0.84 5.97
CA SER A 81 16.22 -0.89 7.43
C SER A 81 15.65 0.43 7.99
N PHE A 82 16.19 1.57 7.56
CA PHE A 82 15.67 2.88 7.97
C PHE A 82 14.27 3.21 7.42
N LEU A 83 13.88 2.62 6.30
CA LEU A 83 12.50 2.68 5.78
C LEU A 83 11.53 1.74 6.52
N GLY A 84 12.01 0.97 7.51
CA GLY A 84 11.21 -0.01 8.26
C GLY A 84 10.92 -1.31 7.51
N ARG A 85 11.50 -1.49 6.30
CA ARG A 85 11.33 -2.68 5.46
C ARG A 85 12.36 -3.77 5.84
N LYS A 86 12.27 -4.26 7.07
CA LYS A 86 13.26 -5.15 7.68
C LYS A 86 13.42 -6.48 6.93
N ASP A 87 12.35 -7.10 6.45
CA ASP A 87 12.44 -8.37 5.70
C ASP A 87 13.18 -8.18 4.37
N ASP A 88 12.95 -7.06 3.68
CA ASP A 88 13.66 -6.74 2.45
C ASP A 88 15.12 -6.36 2.72
N ALA A 89 15.40 -5.71 3.86
CA ALA A 89 16.75 -5.42 4.31
C ALA A 89 17.54 -6.70 4.60
N ALA A 90 16.93 -7.67 5.30
CA ALA A 90 17.53 -8.97 5.57
C ALA A 90 17.86 -9.71 4.28
N LYS A 91 16.92 -9.75 3.32
CA LYS A 91 17.17 -10.33 1.98
C LYS A 91 18.32 -9.63 1.27
N ALA A 92 18.37 -8.29 1.29
CA ALA A 92 19.44 -7.55 0.64
C ALA A 92 20.83 -7.89 1.24
N TYR A 93 20.93 -8.02 2.56
CA TYR A 93 22.16 -8.44 3.21
C TYR A 93 22.53 -9.90 2.88
N GLU A 94 21.56 -10.81 2.87
CA GLU A 94 21.76 -12.22 2.49
C GLU A 94 22.23 -12.37 1.04
N GLU A 95 21.66 -11.61 0.10
CA GLU A 95 22.13 -11.59 -1.29
C GLU A 95 23.57 -11.07 -1.40
N GLY A 96 23.93 -10.02 -0.65
CA GLY A 96 25.30 -9.53 -0.62
C GLY A 96 26.31 -10.55 -0.08
N LEU A 97 25.91 -11.31 0.94
CA LEU A 97 26.73 -12.37 1.54
C LEU A 97 26.97 -13.55 0.60
N LYS A 98 26.18 -13.72 -0.47
CA LYS A 98 26.49 -14.71 -1.52
C LYS A 98 27.75 -14.36 -2.30
N PHE A 99 28.06 -13.06 -2.45
CA PHE A 99 29.24 -12.58 -3.16
C PHE A 99 30.47 -12.45 -2.25
N ASP A 100 30.25 -12.09 -0.98
CA ASP A 100 31.31 -12.06 0.04
C ASP A 100 30.75 -12.57 1.39
N PRO A 101 30.85 -13.88 1.67
CA PRO A 101 30.34 -14.47 2.91
C PRO A 101 31.04 -13.98 4.17
N SER A 102 32.23 -13.39 4.05
CA SER A 102 33.06 -12.92 5.16
C SER A 102 32.85 -11.45 5.51
N ASN A 103 32.00 -10.76 4.76
CA ASN A 103 31.78 -9.33 4.88
C ASN A 103 31.14 -8.94 6.22
N GLN A 104 31.95 -8.38 7.13
CA GLN A 104 31.47 -8.01 8.47
C GLN A 104 30.31 -7.01 8.43
N GLN A 105 30.35 -6.01 7.53
CA GLN A 105 29.29 -5.01 7.45
C GLN A 105 27.92 -5.63 7.09
N LEU A 106 27.91 -6.63 6.21
CA LEU A 106 26.68 -7.34 5.85
C LEU A 106 26.22 -8.29 6.97
N LEU A 107 27.15 -8.99 7.63
CA LEU A 107 26.84 -9.85 8.78
C LEU A 107 26.25 -9.05 9.95
N ASP A 108 26.84 -7.91 10.28
CA ASP A 108 26.36 -7.02 11.34
C ASP A 108 24.98 -6.45 11.01
N GLY A 109 24.78 -5.98 9.77
CA GLY A 109 23.48 -5.47 9.33
C GLY A 109 22.39 -6.55 9.35
N LEU A 110 22.71 -7.78 8.93
CA LEU A 110 21.78 -8.91 9.00
C LEU A 110 21.43 -9.28 10.44
N LYS A 111 22.42 -9.27 11.33
CA LYS A 111 22.24 -9.54 12.76
C LYS A 111 21.36 -8.48 13.40
N GLU A 112 21.61 -7.19 13.15
CA GLU A 112 20.82 -6.08 13.69
C GLU A 112 19.34 -6.16 13.28
N VAL A 113 19.09 -6.46 12.00
CA VAL A 113 17.73 -6.58 11.46
C VAL A 113 16.99 -7.81 12.00
N LYS A 114 17.69 -8.95 12.20
CA LYS A 114 17.11 -10.20 12.73
C LYS A 114 16.95 -10.22 14.26
N GLN A 115 17.82 -9.53 15.00
CA GLN A 115 17.81 -9.51 16.47
C GLN A 115 16.88 -8.44 17.05
N THR A 116 16.30 -7.56 16.24
CA THR A 116 15.24 -6.67 16.73
C THR A 116 13.93 -7.47 16.79
N PRO A 117 13.39 -7.84 17.97
CA PRO A 117 12.09 -8.50 18.02
C PRO A 117 11.04 -7.60 17.36
N GLN A 118 10.25 -8.19 16.47
CA GLN A 118 9.05 -7.53 15.94
C GLN A 118 8.13 -7.23 17.13
N SER A 119 8.06 -5.95 17.53
CA SER A 119 6.92 -5.49 18.28
C SER A 119 5.72 -5.52 17.33
N PRO A 120 4.57 -6.12 17.72
CA PRO A 120 3.32 -6.06 16.94
C PRO A 120 2.86 -4.62 16.63
N PHE A 121 3.49 -3.62 17.27
CA PHE A 121 3.14 -2.20 17.19
C PHE A 121 4.13 -1.35 16.38
N GLY A 122 5.09 -1.95 15.68
CA GLY A 122 6.03 -1.22 14.80
C GLY A 122 7.11 -0.43 15.54
N SER A 123 8.10 0.08 14.81
CA SER A 123 9.33 0.69 15.33
C SER A 123 9.17 2.10 15.95
N ASN A 124 7.94 2.57 16.15
CA ASN A 124 7.66 3.87 16.75
C ASN A 124 6.37 3.80 17.58
N MET A 125 6.40 3.04 18.67
CA MET A 125 5.26 2.83 19.57
C MET A 125 4.74 4.14 20.20
N PHE A 126 5.59 5.16 20.30
CA PHE A 126 5.28 6.48 20.85
C PHE A 126 5.84 7.60 19.94
N PRO A 127 5.14 7.98 18.86
CA PRO A 127 5.53 9.14 18.06
C PRO A 127 5.43 10.43 18.92
N ALA A 128 6.20 11.47 18.61
CA ALA A 128 6.19 12.74 19.38
C ALA A 128 4.77 13.34 19.49
N GLU A 129 3.92 13.12 18.50
CA GLU A 129 2.51 13.52 18.47
C GLU A 129 1.63 12.78 19.50
N ALA A 130 2.02 11.58 19.93
CA ALA A 130 1.29 10.79 20.91
C ALA A 130 1.32 11.44 22.30
N PHE A 131 2.45 12.05 22.67
CA PHE A 131 2.56 12.81 23.93
C PHE A 131 1.67 14.05 23.94
N LEU A 132 1.46 14.69 22.79
CA LEU A 132 0.53 15.81 22.66
C LEU A 132 -0.92 15.36 22.87
N LYS A 133 -1.29 14.18 22.36
CA LYS A 133 -2.63 13.59 22.58
C LYS A 133 -2.85 13.22 24.05
N LEU A 134 -1.85 12.63 24.71
CA LEU A 134 -1.90 12.34 26.15
C LEU A 134 -2.05 13.61 27.00
N ALA A 135 -1.37 14.69 26.63
CA ALA A 135 -1.48 15.97 27.35
C ALA A 135 -2.86 16.65 27.19
N GLN A 136 -3.64 16.26 26.17
CA GLN A 136 -4.93 16.84 25.85
C GLN A 136 -6.12 15.99 26.33
N ASP A 137 -5.94 14.68 26.57
CA ASP A 137 -7.01 13.78 27.02
C ASP A 137 -7.23 13.89 28.55
N PRO A 138 -8.47 14.11 29.01
CA PRO A 138 -8.80 14.26 30.44
C PRO A 138 -8.35 13.10 31.34
N ARG A 139 -8.24 11.88 30.81
CA ARG A 139 -7.85 10.67 31.57
C ARG A 139 -6.34 10.58 31.80
N THR A 140 -5.54 11.24 30.96
CA THR A 140 -4.06 11.08 30.95
C THR A 140 -3.30 12.38 31.15
N LYS A 141 -4.00 13.53 31.11
CA LYS A 141 -3.44 14.86 31.34
C LYS A 141 -2.79 15.04 32.72
N ASP A 142 -3.36 14.45 33.77
CA ASP A 142 -2.76 14.56 35.11
C ASP A 142 -1.60 13.56 35.29
N LEU A 143 -1.67 12.42 34.60
CA LEU A 143 -0.62 11.39 34.59
C LEU A 143 0.65 11.88 33.88
N ILE A 144 0.53 12.68 32.81
CA ILE A 144 1.70 13.17 32.05
C ILE A 144 2.56 14.17 32.83
N ASN A 145 1.99 14.79 33.87
CA ASN A 145 2.72 15.71 34.75
C ASN A 145 3.44 14.97 35.89
N ASP A 146 3.21 13.66 36.06
CA ASP A 146 3.91 12.82 37.04
C ASP A 146 5.25 12.34 36.46
N GLN A 147 6.33 12.77 37.09
CA GLN A 147 7.70 12.44 36.71
C GLN A 147 7.99 10.93 36.78
N GLN A 148 7.35 10.21 37.70
CA GLN A 148 7.50 8.76 37.83
C GLN A 148 6.80 8.04 36.68
N PHE A 149 5.58 8.46 36.34
CA PHE A 149 4.84 7.91 35.21
C PHE A 149 5.54 8.15 33.87
N MET A 150 6.07 9.37 33.65
CA MET A 150 6.83 9.69 32.45
C MET A 150 8.11 8.86 32.32
N SER A 151 8.80 8.60 33.44
CA SER A 151 9.97 7.71 33.42
C SER A 151 9.59 6.26 33.06
N LEU A 152 8.49 5.76 33.62
CA LEU A 152 7.96 4.42 33.33
C LEU A 152 7.51 4.29 31.86
N LEU A 153 6.89 5.33 31.31
CA LEU A 153 6.46 5.37 29.92
C LEU A 153 7.65 5.38 28.94
N MET A 154 8.70 6.15 29.25
CA MET A 154 9.96 6.12 28.48
C MET A 154 10.68 4.77 28.56
N GLU A 155 10.63 4.10 29.71
CA GLU A 155 11.16 2.73 29.84
C GLU A 155 10.38 1.73 28.99
N CYS A 156 9.04 1.82 28.98
CA CYS A 156 8.19 0.99 28.13
C CYS A 156 8.37 1.26 26.63
N GLN A 157 8.76 2.49 26.25
CA GLN A 157 9.15 2.83 24.88
C GLN A 157 10.44 2.15 24.45
N ARG A 158 11.40 2.00 25.37
CA ARG A 158 12.72 1.42 25.10
C ARG A 158 12.70 -0.11 25.11
N ASP A 159 11.84 -0.72 25.92
CA ASP A 159 11.76 -2.16 26.09
C ASP A 159 10.31 -2.69 25.95
N PRO A 160 9.99 -3.37 24.83
CA PRO A 160 8.68 -3.98 24.61
C PRO A 160 8.29 -5.02 25.66
N GLN A 161 9.24 -5.68 26.34
CA GLN A 161 8.94 -6.69 27.37
C GLN A 161 8.45 -6.04 28.67
N LYS A 162 9.01 -4.88 29.04
CA LYS A 162 8.53 -4.08 30.18
C LYS A 162 7.12 -3.57 29.97
N LEU A 163 6.75 -3.21 28.74
CA LEU A 163 5.36 -2.83 28.43
C LEU A 163 4.40 -3.99 28.67
N ILE A 164 4.74 -5.21 28.23
CA ILE A 164 3.88 -6.39 28.41
C ILE A 164 3.71 -6.69 29.91
N MET A 165 4.78 -6.58 30.70
CA MET A 165 4.72 -6.76 32.16
C MET A 165 3.85 -5.70 32.85
N ASN A 166 3.94 -4.45 32.39
CA ASN A 166 3.23 -3.32 32.99
C ASN A 166 1.87 -3.03 32.32
N MET A 167 1.40 -3.90 31.43
CA MET A 167 0.12 -3.75 30.73
C MET A 167 -1.09 -3.86 31.68
N GLN A 168 -0.89 -4.47 32.86
CA GLN A 168 -1.88 -4.54 33.94
C GLN A 168 -2.01 -3.21 34.72
N ASP A 169 -1.07 -2.27 34.58
CA ASP A 169 -1.16 -0.97 35.22
C ASP A 169 -2.24 -0.12 34.52
N PRO A 170 -3.29 0.33 35.24
CA PRO A 170 -4.40 1.10 34.66
C PRO A 170 -3.93 2.43 34.04
N ARG A 171 -2.78 2.97 34.46
CA ARG A 171 -2.22 4.21 33.91
C ARG A 171 -1.60 3.98 32.53
N ILE A 172 -0.93 2.84 32.34
CA ILE A 172 -0.31 2.49 31.04
C ILE A 172 -1.38 2.09 30.04
N SER A 173 -2.41 1.35 30.45
CA SER A 173 -3.52 0.97 29.56
C SER A 173 -4.35 2.19 29.14
N ALA A 174 -4.63 3.12 30.05
CA ALA A 174 -5.28 4.39 29.73
C ALA A 174 -4.46 5.22 28.72
N ALA A 175 -3.14 5.32 28.93
CA ALA A 175 -2.26 6.01 27.98
C ALA A 175 -2.26 5.34 26.60
N LEU A 176 -2.12 4.01 26.54
CA LEU A 176 -2.09 3.26 25.29
C LEU A 176 -3.43 3.35 24.53
N SER A 177 -4.56 3.33 25.26
CA SER A 177 -5.92 3.54 24.73
C SER A 177 -6.06 4.90 24.04
N VAL A 178 -5.59 5.97 24.70
CA VAL A 178 -5.59 7.33 24.14
C VAL A 178 -4.69 7.43 22.91
N MET A 179 -3.52 6.79 22.95
CA MET A 179 -2.55 6.86 21.85
C MET A 179 -2.95 6.06 20.61
N MET A 180 -3.56 4.89 20.81
CA MET A 180 -4.04 4.05 19.71
C MET A 180 -5.45 4.41 19.23
N GLY A 181 -6.18 5.23 20.00
CA GLY A 181 -7.56 5.59 19.68
C GLY A 181 -8.53 4.40 19.77
N ILE A 182 -8.17 3.36 20.53
CA ILE A 182 -8.95 2.13 20.72
C ILE A 182 -9.31 2.06 22.20
N ASN A 183 -10.60 2.02 22.53
CA ASN A 183 -11.06 1.85 23.90
C ASN A 183 -10.82 0.38 24.32
N LEU A 184 -9.68 0.14 24.98
CA LEU A 184 -9.25 -1.18 25.46
C LEU A 184 -9.92 -1.61 26.79
N MET A 185 -10.76 -0.75 27.37
CA MET A 185 -11.59 -1.11 28.52
C MET A 185 -12.96 -1.54 28.01
N GLY A 186 -13.31 -2.79 28.28
CA GLY A 186 -14.60 -3.37 27.91
C GLY A 186 -15.76 -2.59 28.52
N ASP A 187 -16.86 -2.52 27.76
CA ASP A 187 -18.17 -2.12 28.27
C ASP A 187 -18.56 -3.09 29.40
N ASP A 188 -18.45 -2.65 30.65
CA ASP A 188 -19.27 -3.12 31.77
C ASP A 188 -18.97 -2.23 33.00
N ASP A 189 -19.79 -1.20 33.16
CA ASP A 189 -20.55 -0.92 34.38
C ASP A 189 -21.18 0.47 34.30
N LYS A 190 -22.47 0.48 33.97
CA LYS A 190 -23.35 1.60 34.30
C LYS A 190 -23.64 1.53 35.80
N MET A 191 -23.18 2.53 36.55
CA MET A 191 -23.91 2.95 37.74
C MET A 191 -24.39 4.39 37.56
N ASP A 192 -25.71 4.51 37.52
CA ASP A 192 -26.46 5.75 37.56
C ASP A 192 -26.20 6.51 38.88
N THR A 193 -25.67 7.73 38.81
CA THR A 193 -26.00 8.80 39.77
C THR A 193 -25.98 10.16 39.08
N GLU A 194 -27.18 10.74 38.96
CA GLU A 194 -27.61 12.15 38.78
C GLU A 194 -26.80 13.18 37.95
N PRO A 195 -27.49 14.02 37.16
CA PRO A 195 -26.86 15.00 36.29
C PRO A 195 -26.28 16.16 37.10
N SER A 196 -24.96 16.32 37.03
CA SER A 196 -24.24 17.47 37.58
C SER A 196 -24.59 18.75 36.79
N PRO A 197 -24.66 19.94 37.44
CA PRO A 197 -25.08 21.17 36.79
C PRO A 197 -24.08 21.63 35.72
N PRO A 198 -24.50 22.44 34.73
CA PRO A 198 -23.59 22.94 33.71
C PRO A 198 -22.45 23.75 34.37
N PRO A 199 -21.21 23.63 33.88
CA PRO A 199 -20.09 24.36 34.45
C PRO A 199 -20.34 25.86 34.36
N PRO A 200 -19.93 26.65 35.38
CA PRO A 200 -20.08 28.09 35.34
C PRO A 200 -19.33 28.66 34.13
N PRO A 201 -19.77 29.82 33.58
CA PRO A 201 -19.15 30.39 32.40
C PRO A 201 -17.66 30.57 32.67
N LYS A 202 -16.81 30.02 31.80
CA LYS A 202 -15.37 30.26 31.82
C LYS A 202 -15.18 31.77 31.94
N GLN A 203 -14.63 32.21 33.06
CA GLN A 203 -14.04 33.54 33.15
C GLN A 203 -13.10 33.65 31.97
N LYS A 204 -13.39 34.62 31.09
CA LYS A 204 -12.44 35.07 30.08
C LYS A 204 -11.17 35.41 30.86
N ARG A 205 -10.18 34.52 30.83
CA ARG A 205 -8.81 34.95 31.04
C ARG A 205 -8.59 35.98 29.95
N GLU A 206 -8.43 37.23 30.35
CA GLU A 206 -7.87 38.23 29.47
C GLU A 206 -6.63 37.62 28.82
N PRO A 207 -6.51 37.66 27.49
CA PRO A 207 -5.26 37.30 26.88
C PRO A 207 -4.21 38.24 27.48
N THR A 208 -3.24 37.68 28.20
CA THR A 208 -1.97 38.35 28.43
C THR A 208 -1.53 38.87 27.06
N PRO A 209 -1.29 40.20 26.91
CA PRO A 209 -0.88 40.74 25.64
C PRO A 209 0.34 39.95 25.17
N PRO A 210 0.38 39.48 23.91
CA PRO A 210 1.66 39.10 23.34
C PRO A 210 2.64 40.27 23.57
N PRO A 211 3.92 40.01 23.88
CA PRO A 211 4.91 41.09 23.92
C PRO A 211 4.72 41.88 22.63
N PRO A 212 4.64 43.22 22.67
CA PRO A 212 4.22 44.00 21.52
C PRO A 212 5.09 43.61 20.33
N GLU A 213 4.49 42.87 19.40
CA GLU A 213 4.94 42.87 18.02
C GLU A 213 5.00 44.35 17.70
N LYS A 214 6.20 44.87 17.49
CA LYS A 214 6.35 46.19 16.91
C LYS A 214 5.45 46.18 15.69
N SER A 215 4.40 47.00 15.73
CA SER A 215 3.40 47.11 14.70
C SER A 215 4.09 47.24 13.35
N GLU A 216 3.95 46.21 12.50
CA GLU A 216 4.28 46.30 11.07
C GLU A 216 3.50 47.44 10.39
N ASP A 217 2.51 48.03 11.06
CA ASP A 217 1.73 49.19 10.62
C ASP A 217 2.49 50.53 10.66
N GLU A 218 3.65 50.62 11.32
CA GLU A 218 4.45 51.86 11.38
C GLU A 218 5.50 51.97 10.26
N SER A 219 5.71 50.94 9.45
CA SER A 219 6.70 50.93 8.35
C SER A 219 6.12 50.86 6.93
N LEU A 220 4.78 50.81 6.79
CA LEU A 220 4.11 50.77 5.49
C LEU A 220 4.03 52.17 4.88
N THR A 221 4.46 52.29 3.63
CA THR A 221 4.28 53.51 2.82
C THR A 221 2.78 53.83 2.66
N GLU A 222 2.43 55.10 2.43
CA GLU A 222 1.02 55.50 2.23
C GLU A 222 0.38 54.76 1.04
N GLU A 223 1.17 54.45 0.01
CA GLU A 223 0.79 53.64 -1.16
C GLU A 223 0.43 52.20 -0.76
N GLN A 224 1.17 51.57 0.15
CA GLN A 224 0.87 50.23 0.66
C GLN A 224 -0.39 50.20 1.55
N LYS A 225 -0.65 51.26 2.31
CA LYS A 225 -1.88 51.40 3.08
C LYS A 225 -3.09 51.55 2.17
N GLU A 226 -2.97 52.31 1.07
CA GLU A 226 -4.02 52.45 0.07
C GLU A 226 -4.27 51.14 -0.69
N ALA A 227 -3.22 50.43 -1.11
CA ALA A 227 -3.33 49.12 -1.76
C ALA A 227 -4.03 48.08 -0.85
N LYS A 228 -3.74 48.08 0.46
CA LYS A 228 -4.40 47.21 1.43
C LYS A 228 -5.89 47.52 1.58
N LYS A 229 -6.28 48.80 1.62
CA LYS A 229 -7.69 49.24 1.66
C LYS A 229 -8.44 48.79 0.41
N GLU A 230 -7.87 49.00 -0.77
CA GLU A 230 -8.46 48.57 -2.04
C GLU A 230 -8.62 47.04 -2.09
N LYS A 231 -7.64 46.28 -1.61
CA LYS A 231 -7.76 44.82 -1.48
C LYS A 231 -8.88 44.41 -0.53
N ASP A 232 -9.07 45.10 0.59
CA ASP A 232 -10.14 44.79 1.54
C ASP A 232 -11.53 45.12 0.96
N LEU A 233 -11.68 46.24 0.23
CA LEU A 233 -12.89 46.56 -0.54
C LEU A 233 -13.17 45.50 -1.62
N GLY A 234 -12.14 45.07 -2.36
CA GLY A 234 -12.25 43.99 -3.32
C GLY A 234 -12.71 42.66 -2.69
N ASN A 235 -12.24 42.35 -1.48
CA ASN A 235 -12.67 41.16 -0.74
C ASN A 235 -14.14 41.24 -0.32
N GLU A 236 -14.64 42.43 0.05
CA GLU A 236 -16.05 42.64 0.37
C GLU A 236 -16.95 42.46 -0.86
N GLU A 237 -16.57 43.06 -2.00
CA GLU A 237 -17.30 42.91 -3.26
C GLU A 237 -17.24 41.46 -3.78
N TYR A 238 -16.11 40.77 -3.59
CA TYR A 238 -15.96 39.35 -3.90
C TYR A 238 -16.93 38.49 -3.08
N LYS A 239 -17.08 38.76 -1.78
CA LYS A 239 -18.06 38.07 -0.91
C LYS A 239 -19.50 38.32 -1.36
N LYS A 240 -19.79 39.53 -1.87
CA LYS A 240 -21.09 39.89 -2.48
C LYS A 240 -21.30 39.27 -3.87
N LYS A 241 -20.29 38.59 -4.43
CA LYS A 241 -20.25 38.05 -5.81
C LYS A 241 -20.31 39.14 -6.90
N ASN A 242 -19.98 40.37 -6.55
CA ASN A 242 -19.83 41.48 -7.50
C ASN A 242 -18.45 41.43 -8.14
N PHE A 243 -18.25 40.47 -9.05
CA PHE A 243 -16.93 40.14 -9.58
C PHE A 243 -16.27 41.26 -10.40
N GLU A 244 -17.05 42.05 -11.15
CA GLU A 244 -16.52 43.19 -11.93
C GLU A 244 -15.96 44.29 -11.02
N SER A 245 -16.71 44.65 -9.98
CA SER A 245 -16.27 45.63 -8.97
C SER A 245 -15.06 45.12 -8.19
N ALA A 246 -15.07 43.84 -7.80
CA ALA A 246 -13.95 43.20 -7.13
C ALA A 246 -12.66 43.23 -7.97
N LEU A 247 -12.75 42.94 -9.28
CA LEU A 247 -11.61 43.04 -10.20
C LEU A 247 -11.09 44.46 -10.32
N ALA A 248 -11.97 45.48 -10.36
CA ALA A 248 -11.55 46.88 -10.40
C ALA A 248 -10.73 47.26 -9.16
N HIS A 249 -11.21 46.90 -7.96
CA HIS A 249 -10.49 47.15 -6.71
C HIS A 249 -9.17 46.38 -6.63
N TYR A 250 -9.13 45.11 -7.05
CA TYR A 250 -7.87 44.34 -7.05
C TYR A 250 -6.86 44.83 -8.09
N ASN A 251 -7.30 45.23 -9.29
CA ASN A 251 -6.42 45.80 -10.30
C ASN A 251 -5.85 47.14 -9.85
N LYS A 252 -6.66 47.99 -9.20
CA LYS A 252 -6.18 49.23 -8.57
C LYS A 252 -5.15 48.94 -7.47
N ALA A 253 -5.34 47.89 -6.67
CA ALA A 253 -4.32 47.47 -5.69
C ALA A 253 -3.01 47.00 -6.37
N ILE A 254 -3.09 46.33 -7.53
CA ILE A 254 -1.92 45.93 -8.33
C ILE A 254 -1.19 47.14 -8.92
N GLU A 255 -1.92 48.16 -9.36
CA GLU A 255 -1.33 49.41 -9.88
C GLU A 255 -0.54 50.17 -8.79
N LEU A 256 -1.06 50.15 -7.56
CA LEU A 256 -0.41 50.78 -6.40
C LEU A 256 0.80 49.98 -5.88
N GLU A 257 0.69 48.65 -5.81
CA GLU A 257 1.76 47.76 -5.34
C GLU A 257 1.87 46.50 -6.23
N PRO A 258 2.63 46.56 -7.34
CA PRO A 258 2.74 45.45 -8.29
C PRO A 258 3.60 44.29 -7.78
N THR A 259 4.32 44.48 -6.67
CA THR A 259 5.23 43.50 -6.06
C THR A 259 4.53 42.46 -5.19
N ASN A 260 3.25 42.68 -4.85
CA ASN A 260 2.54 41.82 -3.91
C ASN A 260 1.74 40.72 -4.62
N MET A 261 2.21 39.48 -4.47
CA MET A 261 1.58 38.28 -5.03
C MET A 261 0.10 38.10 -4.62
N THR A 262 -0.30 38.60 -3.45
CA THR A 262 -1.64 38.37 -2.90
C THR A 262 -2.74 38.95 -3.79
N PHE A 263 -2.48 40.09 -4.44
CA PHE A 263 -3.49 40.75 -5.29
C PHE A 263 -3.75 39.94 -6.57
N TYR A 264 -2.71 39.50 -7.26
CA TYR A 264 -2.83 38.59 -8.41
C TYR A 264 -3.52 37.27 -8.02
N ASN A 265 -3.22 36.76 -6.82
CA ASN A 265 -3.85 35.56 -6.27
C ASN A 265 -5.35 35.76 -6.00
N ASN A 266 -5.80 36.99 -5.69
CA ASN A 266 -7.21 37.33 -5.50
C ASN A 266 -7.93 37.53 -6.84
N VAL A 267 -7.29 38.20 -7.81
CA VAL A 267 -7.78 38.31 -9.20
C VAL A 267 -8.00 36.92 -9.81
N ALA A 268 -7.05 36.01 -9.64
CA ALA A 268 -7.21 34.63 -10.12
C ALA A 268 -8.35 33.88 -9.42
N ALA A 269 -8.65 34.19 -8.15
CA ALA A 269 -9.82 33.63 -7.47
C ALA A 269 -11.13 34.09 -8.12
N VAL A 270 -11.22 35.37 -8.51
CA VAL A 270 -12.38 35.89 -9.25
C VAL A 270 -12.57 35.17 -10.57
N TYR A 271 -11.52 35.05 -11.38
CA TYR A 271 -11.61 34.34 -12.66
C TYR A 271 -11.96 32.86 -12.50
N PHE A 272 -11.53 32.23 -11.40
CA PHE A 272 -11.92 30.86 -11.07
C PHE A 272 -13.44 30.73 -10.84
N GLU A 273 -14.03 31.65 -10.06
CA GLU A 273 -15.49 31.68 -9.80
C GLU A 273 -16.30 32.02 -11.05
N GLN A 274 -15.78 32.90 -11.92
CA GLN A 274 -16.37 33.21 -13.22
C GLN A 274 -16.26 32.05 -14.25
N LYS A 275 -15.61 30.93 -13.89
CA LYS A 275 -15.30 29.80 -14.77
C LYS A 275 -14.38 30.14 -15.95
N GLU A 276 -13.71 31.29 -15.88
CA GLU A 276 -12.69 31.71 -16.84
C GLU A 276 -11.33 31.07 -16.49
N TYR A 277 -11.26 29.73 -16.60
CA TYR A 277 -10.12 28.95 -16.11
C TYR A 277 -8.79 29.31 -16.78
N LYS A 278 -8.80 29.67 -18.07
CA LYS A 278 -7.58 30.09 -18.79
C LYS A 278 -7.00 31.39 -18.23
N LYS A 279 -7.84 32.41 -18.01
CA LYS A 279 -7.42 33.69 -17.40
C LYS A 279 -6.96 33.48 -15.96
N CYS A 280 -7.64 32.59 -15.21
CA CYS A 280 -7.22 32.21 -13.86
C CYS A 280 -5.80 31.62 -13.83
N ILE A 281 -5.48 30.73 -14.77
CA ILE A 281 -4.14 30.13 -14.87
C ILE A 281 -3.10 31.20 -15.16
N GLU A 282 -3.32 32.06 -16.16
CA GLU A 282 -2.39 33.14 -16.52
C GLU A 282 -2.12 34.07 -15.34
N GLN A 283 -3.16 34.45 -14.59
CA GLN A 283 -3.01 35.33 -13.42
C GLN A 283 -2.33 34.65 -12.24
N CYS A 284 -2.57 33.35 -12.02
CA CYS A 284 -1.82 32.59 -11.02
C CYS A 284 -0.34 32.42 -11.41
N GLU A 285 -0.02 32.26 -12.69
CA GLU A 285 1.37 32.18 -13.16
C GLU A 285 2.10 33.49 -12.95
N LYS A 286 1.47 34.64 -13.30
CA LYS A 286 1.98 35.98 -12.95
C LYS A 286 2.16 36.14 -11.44
N ALA A 287 1.21 35.66 -10.63
CA ALA A 287 1.34 35.70 -9.17
C ALA A 287 2.60 34.94 -8.70
N VAL A 288 2.88 33.78 -9.28
CA VAL A 288 4.06 32.97 -8.94
C VAL A 288 5.36 33.65 -9.37
N GLU A 289 5.40 34.26 -10.55
CA GLU A 289 6.55 35.04 -11.04
C GLU A 289 6.87 36.19 -10.07
N VAL A 290 5.88 37.05 -9.80
CA VAL A 290 5.99 38.17 -8.85
C VAL A 290 6.36 37.67 -7.45
N GLY A 291 5.77 36.56 -7.01
CA GLY A 291 6.05 35.95 -5.71
C GLY A 291 7.49 35.44 -5.59
N ARG A 292 8.06 34.87 -6.66
CA ARG A 292 9.45 34.39 -6.67
C ARG A 292 10.45 35.53 -6.73
N GLU A 293 10.18 36.57 -7.53
CA GLU A 293 11.02 37.76 -7.63
C GLU A 293 11.11 38.51 -6.28
N ASN A 294 9.98 38.61 -5.57
CA ASN A 294 9.89 39.34 -4.31
C ASN A 294 10.03 38.45 -3.06
N ARG A 295 10.44 37.18 -3.21
CA ARG A 295 10.65 36.21 -2.11
C ARG A 295 9.43 36.08 -1.18
N ALA A 296 8.24 36.01 -1.75
CA ALA A 296 6.99 35.78 -1.02
C ALA A 296 6.97 34.41 -0.30
N ASP A 297 6.15 34.28 0.74
CA ASP A 297 6.00 33.04 1.50
C ASP A 297 5.67 31.85 0.58
N PHE A 298 6.42 30.76 0.73
CA PHE A 298 6.25 29.50 -0.01
C PHE A 298 4.80 28.97 0.07
N LYS A 299 4.06 29.26 1.15
CA LYS A 299 2.64 28.92 1.29
C LYS A 299 1.75 29.63 0.27
N LEU A 300 2.04 30.89 -0.06
CA LEU A 300 1.29 31.67 -1.04
C LEU A 300 1.56 31.16 -2.45
N ILE A 301 2.82 30.83 -2.75
CA ILE A 301 3.24 30.20 -4.00
C ILE A 301 2.58 28.83 -4.17
N ALA A 302 2.59 28.01 -3.13
CA ALA A 302 1.89 26.73 -3.11
C ALA A 302 0.38 26.89 -3.35
N LYS A 303 -0.26 27.90 -2.75
CA LYS A 303 -1.68 28.21 -2.95
C LYS A 303 -2.00 28.60 -4.39
N ALA A 304 -1.14 29.39 -5.05
CA ALA A 304 -1.30 29.73 -6.45
C ALA A 304 -1.19 28.49 -7.35
N PHE A 305 -0.18 27.64 -7.14
CA PHE A 305 -0.06 26.37 -7.86
C PHE A 305 -1.24 25.42 -7.61
N SER A 306 -1.76 25.35 -6.39
CA SER A 306 -2.97 24.60 -6.08
C SER A 306 -4.19 25.13 -6.83
N ARG A 307 -4.32 26.46 -7.00
CA ARG A 307 -5.42 27.02 -7.81
C ARG A 307 -5.27 26.70 -9.30
N ILE A 308 -4.05 26.76 -9.84
CA ILE A 308 -3.77 26.31 -11.22
C ILE A 308 -4.15 24.84 -11.40
N GLY A 309 -3.74 23.96 -10.47
CA GLY A 309 -4.12 22.55 -10.48
C GLY A 309 -5.64 22.34 -10.46
N ASN A 310 -6.36 23.11 -9.64
CA ASN A 310 -7.83 23.08 -9.60
C ASN A 310 -8.47 23.58 -10.91
N ALA A 311 -7.89 24.59 -11.56
CA ALA A 311 -8.38 25.10 -12.85
C ALA A 311 -8.22 24.04 -13.95
N TYR A 312 -7.04 23.39 -14.05
CA TYR A 312 -6.84 22.27 -14.98
C TYR A 312 -7.73 21.07 -14.68
N LYS A 313 -7.98 20.77 -13.39
CA LYS A 313 -8.95 19.72 -12.99
C LYS A 313 -10.37 20.02 -13.48
N LYS A 314 -10.77 21.30 -13.60
CA LYS A 314 -12.07 21.71 -14.16
C LYS A 314 -12.08 21.70 -15.70
N LEU A 315 -10.93 21.86 -16.33
CA LEU A 315 -10.75 21.73 -17.79
C LEU A 315 -10.58 20.27 -18.26
N GLU A 316 -10.67 19.30 -17.34
CA GLU A 316 -10.45 17.86 -17.58
C GLU A 316 -9.03 17.51 -18.10
N ASP A 317 -8.09 18.44 -18.05
CA ASP A 317 -6.68 18.15 -18.29
C ASP A 317 -6.02 17.67 -16.99
N TYR A 318 -6.23 16.39 -16.70
CA TYR A 318 -5.73 15.77 -15.48
C TYR A 318 -4.20 15.66 -15.45
N LYS A 319 -3.55 15.56 -16.61
CA LYS A 319 -2.09 15.45 -16.72
C LYS A 319 -1.42 16.77 -16.31
N SER A 320 -1.90 17.89 -16.83
CA SER A 320 -1.42 19.21 -16.41
C SER A 320 -1.78 19.48 -14.95
N ALA A 321 -3.01 19.16 -14.52
CA ALA A 321 -3.43 19.32 -13.13
C ALA A 321 -2.48 18.63 -12.15
N ARG A 322 -2.10 17.36 -12.42
CA ARG A 322 -1.16 16.60 -11.60
C ARG A 322 0.19 17.30 -11.48
N THR A 323 0.75 17.77 -12.61
CA THR A 323 2.04 18.48 -12.63
C THR A 323 2.01 19.72 -11.75
N TYR A 324 0.95 20.53 -11.80
CA TYR A 324 0.84 21.73 -10.96
C TYR A 324 0.57 21.42 -9.49
N PHE A 325 -0.17 20.35 -9.16
CA PHE A 325 -0.28 19.90 -7.77
C PHE A 325 1.05 19.36 -7.22
N GLN A 326 1.85 18.68 -8.05
CA GLN A 326 3.22 18.28 -7.67
C GLN A 326 4.12 19.49 -7.43
N LYS A 327 4.04 20.53 -8.27
CA LYS A 327 4.72 21.82 -8.04
C LYS A 327 4.24 22.48 -6.74
N SER A 328 2.94 22.44 -6.44
CA SER A 328 2.41 22.95 -5.16
C SER A 328 3.01 22.20 -3.96
N MET A 329 3.10 20.86 -4.06
CA MET A 329 3.67 20.00 -3.03
C MET A 329 5.17 20.21 -2.81
N SER A 330 5.93 20.57 -3.85
CA SER A 330 7.36 20.89 -3.70
C SER A 330 7.58 22.19 -2.93
N GLU A 331 6.63 23.13 -2.98
CA GLU A 331 6.71 24.41 -2.27
C GLU A 331 6.18 24.28 -0.82
N HIS A 332 5.02 23.64 -0.63
CA HIS A 332 4.46 23.40 0.71
C HIS A 332 3.65 22.09 0.74
N ARG A 333 4.11 21.14 1.57
CA ARG A 333 3.51 19.80 1.68
C ARG A 333 2.23 19.85 2.50
N THR A 334 1.08 19.61 1.87
CA THR A 334 -0.21 19.50 2.53
C THR A 334 -0.86 18.12 2.32
N PRO A 335 -1.50 17.52 3.34
CA PRO A 335 -2.22 16.26 3.19
C PRO A 335 -3.31 16.32 2.10
N GLU A 336 -3.98 17.46 1.96
CA GLU A 336 -5.07 17.67 1.01
C GLU A 336 -4.58 17.59 -0.45
N VAL A 337 -3.42 18.17 -0.76
CA VAL A 337 -2.88 18.09 -2.13
C VAL A 337 -2.40 16.68 -2.44
N LYS A 338 -1.87 15.96 -1.44
CA LYS A 338 -1.47 14.55 -1.61
C LYS A 338 -2.66 13.65 -2.00
N THR A 339 -3.81 13.82 -1.35
CA THR A 339 -5.01 13.03 -1.69
C THR A 339 -5.51 13.38 -3.10
N ILE A 340 -5.52 14.66 -3.46
CA ILE A 340 -5.90 15.12 -4.81
C ILE A 340 -4.99 14.52 -5.88
N ILE A 341 -3.67 14.49 -5.67
CA ILE A 341 -2.73 13.86 -6.63
C ILE A 341 -3.06 12.38 -6.81
N SER A 342 -3.31 11.65 -5.71
CA SER A 342 -3.66 10.22 -5.78
C SER A 342 -4.97 9.97 -6.54
N GLU A 343 -5.98 10.81 -6.36
CA GLU A 343 -7.23 10.75 -7.11
C GLU A 343 -7.01 11.02 -8.61
N LEU A 344 -6.20 12.04 -8.94
CA LEU A 344 -5.88 12.38 -10.32
C LEU A 344 -5.11 11.26 -11.02
N GLU A 345 -4.16 10.63 -10.35
CA GLU A 345 -3.41 9.49 -10.89
C GLU A 345 -4.33 8.30 -11.24
N LYS A 346 -5.34 8.03 -10.40
CA LYS A 346 -6.34 7.00 -10.70
C LYS A 346 -7.12 7.34 -11.98
N LYS A 347 -7.55 8.60 -12.12
CA LYS A 347 -8.28 9.07 -13.33
C LYS A 347 -7.43 9.00 -14.58
N ILE A 348 -6.19 9.51 -14.52
CA ILE A 348 -5.24 9.46 -15.65
C ILE A 348 -5.02 8.00 -16.07
N LYS A 349 -4.82 7.09 -15.11
CA LYS A 349 -4.65 5.67 -15.40
C LYS A 349 -5.89 5.04 -16.04
N GLU A 350 -7.08 5.47 -15.64
CA GLU A 350 -8.34 5.01 -16.25
C GLU A 350 -8.49 5.51 -17.69
N GLU A 351 -8.16 6.78 -17.95
CA GLU A 351 -8.19 7.37 -19.29
C GLU A 351 -7.13 6.75 -20.21
N ASP A 352 -5.89 6.64 -19.74
CA ASP A 352 -4.82 6.01 -20.50
C ASP A 352 -5.15 4.54 -20.78
N ARG A 353 -5.79 3.82 -19.84
CA ARG A 353 -6.31 2.46 -20.07
C ARG A 353 -7.37 2.45 -21.16
N LYS A 354 -8.39 3.33 -21.10
CA LYS A 354 -9.45 3.41 -22.12
C LYS A 354 -8.89 3.75 -23.50
N ALA A 355 -7.92 4.67 -23.57
CA ALA A 355 -7.25 5.05 -24.81
C ALA A 355 -6.35 3.93 -25.37
N TYR A 356 -5.85 3.03 -24.51
CA TYR A 356 -5.02 1.90 -24.91
C TYR A 356 -5.83 0.70 -25.43
N VAL A 357 -7.14 0.67 -25.19
CA VAL A 357 -8.00 -0.42 -25.64
C VAL A 357 -8.14 -0.39 -27.17
N ASP A 358 -7.63 -1.43 -27.82
CA ASP A 358 -7.66 -1.62 -29.27
C ASP A 358 -7.85 -3.12 -29.54
N PRO A 359 -9.09 -3.57 -29.83
CA PRO A 359 -9.39 -4.98 -30.05
C PRO A 359 -8.63 -5.61 -31.22
N VAL A 360 -8.29 -4.83 -32.25
CA VAL A 360 -7.57 -5.34 -33.43
C VAL A 360 -6.12 -5.66 -33.04
N LYS A 361 -5.46 -4.74 -32.35
CA LYS A 361 -4.09 -4.98 -31.84
C LYS A 361 -4.05 -6.05 -30.75
N ALA A 362 -5.13 -6.22 -29.99
CA ALA A 362 -5.24 -7.31 -29.01
C ALA A 362 -5.18 -8.68 -29.71
N GLU A 363 -5.91 -8.85 -30.81
CA GLU A 363 -5.89 -10.09 -31.59
C GLU A 363 -4.53 -10.36 -32.24
N GLU A 364 -3.87 -9.33 -32.79
CA GLU A 364 -2.51 -9.45 -33.32
C GLU A 364 -1.50 -9.89 -32.24
N ALA A 365 -1.59 -9.32 -31.05
CA ALA A 365 -0.74 -9.69 -29.92
C ALA A 365 -1.02 -11.13 -29.47
N LYS A 366 -2.28 -11.57 -29.47
CA LYS A 366 -2.66 -12.95 -29.18
C LYS A 366 -2.06 -13.93 -30.19
N GLU A 367 -2.13 -13.64 -31.49
CA GLU A 367 -1.54 -14.53 -32.51
C GLU A 367 -0.02 -14.66 -32.36
N LYS A 368 0.69 -13.56 -32.10
CA LYS A 368 2.12 -13.62 -31.75
C LYS A 368 2.35 -14.46 -30.50
N GLY A 369 1.53 -14.31 -29.46
CA GLY A 369 1.58 -15.14 -28.26
C GLY A 369 1.43 -16.63 -28.58
N ASN A 370 0.50 -16.99 -29.48
CA ASN A 370 0.30 -18.38 -29.94
C ASN A 370 1.54 -18.93 -30.66
N GLU A 371 2.19 -18.12 -31.50
CA GLU A 371 3.44 -18.53 -32.17
C GLU A 371 4.55 -18.86 -31.16
N PHE A 372 4.77 -18.00 -30.17
CA PHE A 372 5.76 -18.25 -29.11
C PHE A 372 5.38 -19.44 -28.23
N PHE A 373 4.09 -19.62 -27.96
CA PHE A 373 3.58 -20.78 -27.22
C PHE A 373 3.90 -22.09 -27.97
N ASN A 374 3.65 -22.14 -29.28
CA ASN A 374 3.94 -23.30 -30.12
C ASN A 374 5.45 -23.59 -30.24
N LYS A 375 6.29 -22.55 -30.16
CA LYS A 375 7.76 -22.68 -30.09
C LYS A 375 8.28 -23.13 -28.70
N GLY A 376 7.40 -23.28 -27.71
CA GLY A 376 7.78 -23.62 -26.33
C GLY A 376 8.37 -22.46 -25.52
N GLN A 377 8.37 -21.24 -26.07
CA GLN A 377 8.88 -20.03 -25.41
C GLN A 377 7.78 -19.40 -24.54
N PHE A 378 7.40 -20.10 -23.47
CA PHE A 378 6.25 -19.71 -22.63
C PHE A 378 6.42 -18.35 -21.94
N ALA A 379 7.64 -17.98 -21.52
CA ALA A 379 7.89 -16.69 -20.87
C ALA A 379 7.67 -15.49 -21.81
N ASP A 380 8.03 -15.64 -23.08
CA ASP A 380 7.79 -14.59 -24.09
C ASP A 380 6.32 -14.58 -24.52
N ALA A 381 5.68 -15.75 -24.65
CA ALA A 381 4.24 -15.84 -24.90
C ALA A 381 3.42 -15.10 -23.83
N VAL A 382 3.79 -15.20 -22.55
CA VAL A 382 3.17 -14.44 -21.45
C VAL A 382 3.22 -12.92 -21.69
N LYS A 383 4.31 -12.39 -22.24
CA LYS A 383 4.42 -10.95 -22.55
C LYS A 383 3.40 -10.54 -23.60
N PHE A 384 3.28 -11.30 -24.68
CA PHE A 384 2.34 -11.02 -25.77
C PHE A 384 0.89 -11.20 -25.33
N TYR A 385 0.55 -12.22 -24.53
CA TYR A 385 -0.79 -12.35 -23.97
C TYR A 385 -1.11 -11.25 -22.95
N SER A 386 -0.11 -10.77 -22.20
CA SER A 386 -0.30 -9.63 -21.29
C SER A 386 -0.58 -8.33 -22.04
N GLU A 387 0.10 -8.11 -23.16
CA GLU A 387 -0.20 -7.02 -24.08
C GLU A 387 -1.62 -7.14 -24.65
N ALA A 388 -2.04 -8.34 -25.08
CA ALA A 388 -3.40 -8.58 -25.55
C ALA A 388 -4.47 -8.23 -24.48
N ILE A 389 -4.23 -8.60 -23.22
CA ILE A 389 -5.09 -8.27 -22.08
C ILE A 389 -5.13 -6.76 -21.82
N LEU A 390 -4.00 -6.05 -21.96
CA LEU A 390 -3.97 -4.59 -21.80
C LEU A 390 -4.80 -3.89 -22.89
N ARG A 391 -4.76 -4.42 -24.11
CA ARG A 391 -5.49 -3.90 -25.28
C ARG A 391 -6.96 -4.26 -25.29
N ASN A 392 -7.34 -5.38 -24.70
CA ASN A 392 -8.73 -5.78 -24.54
C ASN A 392 -8.89 -6.65 -23.29
N PRO A 393 -9.19 -6.03 -22.13
CA PRO A 393 -9.23 -6.71 -20.83
C PRO A 393 -10.51 -7.52 -20.60
N ASP A 394 -11.51 -7.41 -21.48
CA ASP A 394 -12.82 -8.03 -21.28
C ASP A 394 -12.93 -9.41 -21.98
N GLU A 395 -11.90 -9.83 -22.73
CA GLU A 395 -11.89 -11.09 -23.47
C GLU A 395 -11.27 -12.24 -22.64
N PRO A 396 -12.05 -13.26 -22.24
CA PRO A 396 -11.57 -14.37 -21.40
C PRO A 396 -10.50 -15.25 -22.06
N LYS A 397 -10.46 -15.34 -23.40
CA LYS A 397 -9.48 -16.18 -24.12
C LYS A 397 -8.03 -15.82 -23.78
N TYR A 398 -7.72 -14.53 -23.65
CA TYR A 398 -6.34 -14.09 -23.42
C TYR A 398 -5.84 -14.52 -22.03
N TYR A 399 -6.69 -14.41 -21.02
CA TYR A 399 -6.41 -14.90 -19.67
C TYR A 399 -6.22 -16.42 -19.65
N SER A 400 -7.07 -17.16 -20.38
CA SER A 400 -6.95 -18.62 -20.49
C SER A 400 -5.65 -19.06 -21.14
N ASN A 401 -5.23 -18.37 -22.21
CA ASN A 401 -3.97 -18.67 -22.91
C ASN A 401 -2.75 -18.32 -22.05
N ARG A 402 -2.78 -17.21 -21.31
CA ARG A 402 -1.71 -16.84 -20.37
C ARG A 402 -1.64 -17.79 -19.17
N ALA A 403 -2.79 -18.23 -18.64
CA ALA A 403 -2.86 -19.26 -17.60
C ALA A 403 -2.27 -20.60 -18.06
N ALA A 404 -2.48 -20.98 -19.33
CA ALA A 404 -1.84 -22.16 -19.91
C ALA A 404 -0.31 -22.04 -19.92
N CYS A 405 0.23 -20.85 -20.24
CA CYS A 405 1.67 -20.59 -20.15
C CYS A 405 2.18 -20.70 -18.71
N TYR A 406 1.48 -20.09 -17.75
CA TYR A 406 1.85 -20.17 -16.33
C TYR A 406 1.83 -21.59 -15.79
N THR A 407 0.89 -22.42 -16.24
CA THR A 407 0.84 -23.85 -15.90
C THR A 407 2.11 -24.57 -16.38
N LYS A 408 2.61 -24.24 -17.58
CA LYS A 408 3.85 -24.82 -18.12
C LYS A 408 5.11 -24.30 -17.42
N LEU A 409 5.08 -23.05 -16.93
CA LEU A 409 6.15 -22.43 -16.16
C LEU A 409 6.12 -22.77 -14.66
N ALA A 410 5.16 -23.60 -14.21
CA ALA A 410 4.89 -23.89 -12.80
C ALA A 410 4.60 -22.65 -11.92
N ALA A 411 4.18 -21.54 -12.52
CA ALA A 411 3.76 -20.32 -11.83
C ALA A 411 2.27 -20.37 -11.46
N PHE A 412 1.89 -21.36 -10.63
CA PHE A 412 0.50 -21.72 -10.37
C PHE A 412 -0.34 -20.59 -9.76
N ASP A 413 0.23 -19.77 -8.88
CA ASP A 413 -0.48 -18.64 -8.24
C ASP A 413 -0.94 -17.58 -9.25
N LEU A 414 -0.08 -17.24 -10.21
CA LEU A 414 -0.41 -16.27 -11.26
C LEU A 414 -1.43 -16.84 -12.24
N GLY A 415 -1.29 -18.12 -12.60
CA GLY A 415 -2.25 -18.81 -13.45
C GLY A 415 -3.63 -18.97 -12.79
N LEU A 416 -3.70 -19.19 -11.47
CA LEU A 416 -4.96 -19.28 -10.75
C LEU A 416 -5.72 -17.95 -10.79
N LYS A 417 -5.04 -16.82 -10.59
CA LYS A 417 -5.63 -15.48 -10.71
C LYS A 417 -6.19 -15.23 -12.11
N ASP A 418 -5.46 -15.64 -13.16
CA ASP A 418 -5.94 -15.52 -14.54
C ASP A 418 -7.16 -16.40 -14.81
N CYS A 419 -7.17 -17.63 -14.29
CA CYS A 419 -8.33 -18.52 -14.37
C CYS A 419 -9.54 -17.95 -13.61
N GLU A 420 -9.33 -17.33 -12.44
CA GLU A 420 -10.39 -16.64 -11.69
C GLU A 420 -10.95 -15.47 -12.47
N LYS A 421 -10.10 -14.63 -13.06
CA LYS A 421 -10.57 -13.52 -13.89
C LYS A 421 -11.30 -14.02 -15.13
N CYS A 422 -10.83 -15.11 -15.73
CA CYS A 422 -11.46 -15.74 -16.88
C CYS A 422 -12.89 -16.20 -16.57
N VAL A 423 -13.13 -16.87 -15.43
CA VAL A 423 -14.47 -17.32 -15.04
C VAL A 423 -15.35 -16.20 -14.48
N GLU A 424 -14.76 -15.10 -14.00
CA GLU A 424 -15.48 -13.89 -13.63
C GLU A 424 -16.01 -13.16 -14.87
N LEU A 425 -15.20 -13.08 -15.94
CA LEU A 425 -15.59 -12.48 -17.22
C LEU A 425 -16.62 -13.31 -17.97
N ASP A 426 -16.40 -14.62 -18.06
CA ASP A 426 -17.35 -15.56 -18.68
C ASP A 426 -17.44 -16.87 -17.89
N PRO A 427 -18.47 -17.03 -17.03
CA PRO A 427 -18.69 -18.24 -16.27
C PRO A 427 -18.94 -19.49 -17.12
N LYS A 428 -19.38 -19.34 -18.38
CA LYS A 428 -19.64 -20.45 -19.32
C LYS A 428 -18.39 -20.83 -20.13
N PHE A 429 -17.27 -20.14 -19.93
CA PHE A 429 -16.04 -20.41 -20.66
C PHE A 429 -15.37 -21.71 -20.16
N LEU A 430 -15.67 -22.82 -20.83
CA LEU A 430 -15.23 -24.17 -20.48
C LEU A 430 -13.71 -24.30 -20.24
N LYS A 431 -12.89 -23.72 -21.13
CA LYS A 431 -11.42 -23.79 -21.00
C LYS A 431 -10.92 -23.10 -19.73
N GLY A 432 -11.61 -22.08 -19.22
CA GLY A 432 -11.26 -21.40 -17.96
C GLY A 432 -11.34 -22.35 -16.77
N TRP A 433 -12.44 -23.10 -16.66
CA TRP A 433 -12.64 -24.10 -15.59
C TRP A 433 -11.68 -25.28 -15.69
N ILE A 434 -11.42 -25.78 -16.90
CA ILE A 434 -10.45 -26.87 -17.12
C ILE A 434 -9.04 -26.42 -16.72
N ARG A 435 -8.60 -25.21 -17.13
CA ARG A 435 -7.29 -24.67 -16.75
C ARG A 435 -7.19 -24.45 -15.24
N LYS A 436 -8.26 -23.97 -14.61
CA LYS A 436 -8.35 -23.84 -13.14
C LYS A 436 -8.15 -25.18 -12.45
N GLY A 437 -8.84 -26.23 -12.92
CA GLY A 437 -8.68 -27.60 -12.41
C GLY A 437 -7.23 -28.12 -12.55
N LYS A 438 -6.60 -27.92 -13.71
CA LYS A 438 -5.20 -28.35 -13.96
C LYS A 438 -4.19 -27.65 -13.05
N ILE A 439 -4.38 -26.35 -12.81
CA ILE A 439 -3.51 -25.58 -11.91
C ILE A 439 -3.69 -26.05 -10.45
N LEU A 440 -4.93 -26.23 -10.00
CA LEU A 440 -5.22 -26.70 -8.65
C LEU A 440 -4.72 -28.14 -8.41
N GLN A 441 -4.76 -28.99 -9.44
CA GLN A 441 -4.07 -30.29 -9.45
C GLN A 441 -2.56 -30.15 -9.25
N GLY A 442 -1.92 -29.25 -10.00
CA GLY A 442 -0.49 -28.94 -9.84
C GLY A 442 -0.13 -28.43 -8.44
N MET A 443 -1.05 -27.73 -7.78
CA MET A 443 -0.92 -27.25 -6.40
C MET A 443 -1.30 -28.30 -5.33
N GLN A 444 -1.62 -29.54 -5.71
CA GLN A 444 -2.08 -30.61 -4.82
C GLN A 444 -3.40 -30.30 -4.07
N GLN A 445 -4.19 -29.33 -4.55
CA GLN A 445 -5.50 -29.01 -3.98
C GLN A 445 -6.62 -29.81 -4.68
N SER A 446 -6.60 -31.14 -4.49
CA SER A 446 -7.48 -32.09 -5.18
C SER A 446 -8.98 -31.81 -4.98
N SER A 447 -9.38 -31.38 -3.77
CA SER A 447 -10.78 -31.05 -3.45
C SER A 447 -11.31 -29.86 -4.27
N LYS A 448 -10.56 -28.76 -4.35
CA LYS A 448 -10.94 -27.59 -5.14
C LYS A 448 -10.85 -27.88 -6.65
N ALA A 449 -9.89 -28.69 -7.06
CA ALA A 449 -9.75 -29.12 -8.44
C ALA A 449 -10.99 -29.93 -8.90
N LEU A 450 -11.50 -30.85 -8.06
CA LEU A 450 -12.75 -31.58 -8.33
C LEU A 450 -13.92 -30.64 -8.59
N SER A 451 -14.11 -29.63 -7.75
CA SER A 451 -15.18 -28.64 -7.92
C SER A 451 -15.03 -27.86 -9.23
N ALA A 452 -13.80 -27.49 -9.61
CA ALA A 452 -13.54 -26.79 -10.86
C ALA A 452 -13.85 -27.68 -12.08
N TYR A 453 -13.47 -28.97 -12.05
CA TYR A 453 -13.81 -29.91 -13.12
C TYR A 453 -15.29 -30.26 -13.17
N GLN A 454 -15.96 -30.35 -12.02
CA GLN A 454 -17.41 -30.55 -11.97
C GLN A 454 -18.13 -29.38 -12.66
N LYS A 455 -17.73 -28.14 -12.39
CA LYS A 455 -18.26 -26.96 -13.09
C LYS A 455 -17.96 -26.97 -14.59
N ALA A 456 -16.80 -27.49 -15.00
CA ALA A 456 -16.52 -27.70 -16.43
C ALA A 456 -17.47 -28.74 -17.06
N LEU A 457 -17.76 -29.84 -16.35
CA LEU A 457 -18.66 -30.90 -16.80
C LEU A 457 -20.15 -30.49 -16.79
N GLU A 458 -20.53 -29.56 -15.92
CA GLU A 458 -21.85 -28.93 -15.94
C GLU A 458 -22.06 -28.10 -17.23
N ILE A 459 -20.99 -27.53 -17.78
CA ILE A 459 -21.02 -26.78 -19.04
C ILE A 459 -20.99 -27.74 -20.24
N ASP A 460 -20.06 -28.70 -20.25
CA ASP A 460 -19.92 -29.73 -21.28
C ASP A 460 -19.63 -31.09 -20.64
N SER A 461 -20.69 -31.90 -20.54
CA SER A 461 -20.66 -33.22 -19.91
C SER A 461 -19.88 -34.27 -20.71
N SER A 462 -19.61 -34.00 -21.99
CA SER A 462 -18.90 -34.89 -22.90
C SER A 462 -17.40 -34.61 -23.00
N ASN A 463 -16.91 -33.56 -22.33
CA ASN A 463 -15.55 -33.11 -22.48
C ASN A 463 -14.53 -34.10 -21.89
N THR A 464 -13.66 -34.65 -22.73
CA THR A 464 -12.66 -35.64 -22.32
C THR A 464 -11.64 -35.07 -21.34
N GLU A 465 -11.14 -33.85 -21.55
CA GLU A 465 -10.14 -33.23 -20.66
C GLU A 465 -10.70 -32.99 -19.25
N ALA A 466 -11.97 -32.57 -19.15
CA ALA A 466 -12.63 -32.36 -17.87
C ALA A 466 -12.93 -33.68 -17.16
N LEU A 467 -13.37 -34.71 -17.89
CA LEU A 467 -13.63 -36.05 -17.36
C LEU A 467 -12.35 -36.73 -16.84
N GLU A 468 -11.26 -36.64 -17.60
CA GLU A 468 -9.95 -37.17 -17.19
C GLU A 468 -9.44 -36.46 -15.94
N GLY A 469 -9.49 -35.12 -15.91
CA GLY A 469 -9.09 -34.33 -14.76
C GLY A 469 -9.95 -34.61 -13.51
N TYR A 470 -11.26 -34.82 -13.69
CA TYR A 470 -12.15 -35.22 -12.61
C TYR A 470 -11.79 -36.60 -12.06
N ARG A 471 -11.59 -37.60 -12.94
CA ARG A 471 -11.20 -38.96 -12.54
C ARG A 471 -9.86 -38.98 -11.80
N SER A 472 -8.85 -38.28 -12.32
CA SER A 472 -7.52 -38.24 -11.69
C SER A 472 -7.56 -37.58 -10.31
N CYS A 473 -8.32 -36.48 -10.17
CA CYS A 473 -8.53 -35.85 -8.86
C CYS A 473 -9.33 -36.75 -7.89
N SER A 474 -10.31 -37.49 -8.40
CA SER A 474 -11.13 -38.38 -7.55
C SER A 474 -10.28 -39.53 -7.01
N ILE A 475 -9.40 -40.11 -7.83
CA ILE A 475 -8.47 -41.15 -7.40
C ILE A 475 -7.47 -40.57 -6.39
N ALA A 476 -6.92 -39.39 -6.66
CA ALA A 476 -5.97 -38.72 -5.75
C ALA A 476 -6.62 -38.37 -4.39
N ALA A 477 -7.87 -37.92 -4.36
CA ALA A 477 -8.61 -37.66 -3.13
C ALA A 477 -8.98 -38.94 -2.36
N ASN A 478 -9.15 -40.07 -3.06
CA ASN A 478 -9.39 -41.38 -2.46
C ASN A 478 -8.10 -42.04 -1.93
N SER A 479 -6.93 -41.48 -2.24
CA SER A 479 -5.61 -42.02 -1.84
C SER A 479 -5.19 -41.61 -0.42
N ASP A 480 -5.85 -40.61 0.18
CA ASP A 480 -5.52 -40.07 1.50
C ASP A 480 -6.50 -40.61 2.57
N PRO A 481 -6.09 -41.56 3.44
CA PRO A 481 -6.97 -42.20 4.41
C PRO A 481 -7.59 -41.25 5.44
N GLU A 482 -6.96 -40.09 5.71
CA GLU A 482 -7.47 -39.09 6.65
C GLU A 482 -8.57 -38.21 6.05
N GLU A 483 -8.43 -37.77 4.79
CA GLU A 483 -9.50 -37.05 4.09
C GLU A 483 -10.70 -37.95 3.80
N MET A 484 -10.49 -39.24 3.51
CA MET A 484 -11.57 -40.23 3.41
C MET A 484 -12.35 -40.35 4.73
N ARG A 485 -11.67 -40.50 5.87
CA ARG A 485 -12.33 -40.50 7.19
C ARG A 485 -13.13 -39.22 7.43
N LYS A 486 -12.57 -38.07 7.05
CA LYS A 486 -13.24 -36.77 7.23
C LYS A 486 -14.49 -36.65 6.35
N ARG A 487 -14.46 -37.19 5.13
CA ARG A 487 -15.59 -37.21 4.19
C ARG A 487 -16.68 -38.21 4.60
N ALA A 488 -16.29 -39.41 5.02
CA ALA A 488 -17.22 -40.42 5.51
C ALA A 488 -17.89 -39.97 6.83
N MET A 489 -17.17 -39.27 7.69
CA MET A 489 -17.74 -38.63 8.89
C MET A 489 -18.59 -37.39 8.60
N ALA A 490 -18.59 -36.86 7.38
CA ALA A 490 -19.45 -35.75 6.98
C ALA A 490 -20.78 -36.22 6.37
N ASP A 491 -20.91 -37.50 6.02
CA ASP A 491 -22.15 -38.09 5.53
C ASP A 491 -23.11 -38.38 6.71
N PRO A 492 -24.30 -37.75 6.76
CA PRO A 492 -25.27 -37.93 7.84
C PRO A 492 -25.71 -39.39 8.02
N GLU A 493 -25.87 -40.14 6.92
CA GLU A 493 -26.31 -41.54 6.98
C GLU A 493 -25.21 -42.44 7.58
N VAL A 494 -23.95 -42.16 7.25
CA VAL A 494 -22.80 -42.87 7.84
C VAL A 494 -22.65 -42.54 9.32
N GLN A 495 -22.89 -41.28 9.72
CA GLN A 495 -22.91 -40.91 11.14
C GLN A 495 -24.01 -41.64 11.91
N ASP A 496 -25.21 -41.76 11.34
CA ASP A 496 -26.32 -42.44 11.99
C ASP A 496 -26.03 -43.94 12.16
N ILE A 497 -25.40 -44.57 11.17
CA ILE A 497 -24.95 -45.97 11.25
C ILE A 497 -23.88 -46.15 12.35
N ILE A 498 -22.93 -45.21 12.49
CA ILE A 498 -21.88 -45.28 13.53
C ILE A 498 -22.42 -44.97 14.92
N ARG A 499 -23.49 -44.18 15.04
CA ARG A 499 -24.15 -43.85 16.31
C ARG A 499 -25.08 -44.97 16.80
N ASP A 500 -25.50 -45.86 15.91
CA ASP A 500 -26.33 -47.02 16.25
C ASP A 500 -25.58 -47.96 17.24
N PRO A 501 -26.09 -48.13 18.47
CA PRO A 501 -25.45 -48.98 19.49
C PRO A 501 -25.31 -50.44 19.05
N ALA A 502 -26.26 -50.95 18.27
CA ALA A 502 -26.21 -52.32 17.76
C ALA A 502 -25.09 -52.47 16.72
N MET A 503 -24.93 -51.47 15.85
CA MET A 503 -23.87 -51.47 14.85
C MET A 503 -22.48 -51.36 15.47
N ARG A 504 -22.31 -50.55 16.54
CA ARG A 504 -21.03 -50.48 17.27
C ARG A 504 -20.58 -51.82 17.83
N LEU A 505 -21.51 -52.56 18.46
CA LEU A 505 -21.24 -53.89 18.99
C LEU A 505 -20.85 -54.87 17.87
N ILE A 506 -21.49 -54.78 16.71
CA ILE A 506 -21.18 -55.61 15.55
C ILE A 506 -19.79 -55.27 14.99
N LEU A 507 -19.43 -53.98 14.89
CA LEU A 507 -18.11 -53.54 14.43
C LEU A 507 -16.98 -53.97 15.39
N GLU A 508 -17.25 -53.96 16.70
CA GLU A 508 -16.31 -54.44 17.73
C GLU A 508 -16.15 -55.97 17.69
N GLN A 509 -17.24 -56.71 17.45
CA GLN A 509 -17.19 -58.15 17.24
C GLN A 509 -16.46 -58.52 15.94
N MET A 510 -16.64 -57.74 14.86
CA MET A 510 -15.93 -57.92 13.59
C MET A 510 -14.41 -57.77 13.71
N GLN A 511 -13.93 -56.90 14.61
CA GLN A 511 -12.49 -56.74 14.85
C GLN A 511 -11.88 -57.92 15.61
N ASN A 512 -12.67 -58.60 16.44
CA ASN A 512 -12.21 -59.65 17.34
C ASN A 512 -12.46 -61.08 16.81
N ASP A 513 -13.46 -61.28 15.94
CA ASP A 513 -13.79 -62.59 15.36
C ASP A 513 -14.20 -62.50 13.87
N PRO A 514 -13.37 -62.99 12.93
CA PRO A 514 -13.69 -63.03 11.50
C PRO A 514 -14.92 -63.89 11.14
N LYS A 515 -15.32 -64.84 11.99
CA LYS A 515 -16.51 -65.68 11.73
C LYS A 515 -17.83 -64.96 12.05
N ALA A 516 -17.80 -64.01 12.99
CA ALA A 516 -18.98 -63.22 13.37
C ALA A 516 -19.51 -62.37 12.20
N LEU A 517 -18.64 -61.97 11.27
CA LEU A 517 -19.01 -61.24 10.05
C LEU A 517 -20.00 -62.02 9.20
N SER A 518 -19.80 -63.33 9.02
CA SER A 518 -20.68 -64.15 8.18
C SER A 518 -22.06 -64.36 8.78
N ASP A 519 -22.20 -64.28 10.12
CA ASP A 519 -23.47 -64.45 10.80
C ASP A 519 -24.30 -63.16 10.81
N HIS A 520 -23.66 -61.99 10.94
CA HIS A 520 -24.32 -60.69 10.87
C HIS A 520 -24.72 -60.29 9.44
N LEU A 521 -23.99 -60.74 8.42
CA LEU A 521 -24.34 -60.55 7.01
C LEU A 521 -25.60 -61.33 6.57
N LYS A 522 -26.08 -62.29 7.37
CA LYS A 522 -27.36 -62.99 7.10
C LYS A 522 -28.57 -62.07 7.31
N ASN A 523 -28.41 -60.99 8.07
CA ASN A 523 -29.46 -59.98 8.24
C ASN A 523 -29.32 -58.92 7.13
N PRO A 524 -30.31 -58.78 6.23
CA PRO A 524 -30.22 -57.88 5.08
C PRO A 524 -30.10 -56.39 5.46
N GLU A 525 -30.65 -55.97 6.60
CA GLU A 525 -30.51 -54.58 7.06
C GLU A 525 -29.09 -54.26 7.54
N ILE A 526 -28.48 -55.20 8.27
CA ILE A 526 -27.11 -55.07 8.79
C ILE A 526 -26.10 -55.18 7.65
N ALA A 527 -26.34 -56.07 6.68
CA ALA A 527 -25.52 -56.19 5.49
C ALA A 527 -25.50 -54.91 4.64
N SER A 528 -26.65 -54.24 4.47
CA SER A 528 -26.75 -52.95 3.78
C SER A 528 -25.96 -51.85 4.51
N LYS A 529 -26.07 -51.78 5.83
CA LYS A 529 -25.30 -50.84 6.66
C LYS A 529 -23.79 -51.08 6.58
N ILE A 530 -23.34 -52.33 6.62
CA ILE A 530 -21.92 -52.71 6.48
C ILE A 530 -21.40 -52.40 5.07
N GLN A 531 -22.17 -52.69 4.03
CA GLN A 531 -21.82 -52.38 2.64
C GLN A 531 -21.61 -50.87 2.43
N LYS A 532 -22.46 -50.04 3.04
CA LYS A 532 -22.34 -48.57 2.98
C LYS A 532 -21.11 -48.04 3.73
N LEU A 533 -20.68 -48.71 4.81
CA LEU A 533 -19.43 -48.41 5.51
C LEU A 533 -18.17 -48.82 4.73
N ILE A 534 -18.29 -49.84 3.86
CA ILE A 534 -17.22 -50.27 2.94
C ILE A 534 -17.12 -49.31 1.75
N GLU A 535 -18.25 -48.91 1.17
CA GLU A 535 -18.31 -47.93 0.07
C GLU A 535 -17.81 -46.54 0.48
N SER A 536 -17.99 -46.16 1.74
CA SER A 536 -17.42 -44.93 2.32
C SER A 536 -15.95 -45.06 2.73
N GLY A 537 -15.34 -46.23 2.54
CA GLY A 537 -13.91 -46.48 2.79
C GLY A 537 -13.51 -46.53 4.27
N LEU A 538 -14.48 -46.58 5.20
CA LEU A 538 -14.23 -46.64 6.65
C LEU A 538 -13.83 -48.04 7.11
N ILE A 539 -14.28 -49.08 6.41
CA ILE A 539 -14.00 -50.49 6.72
C ILE A 539 -13.46 -51.16 5.46
N ALA A 540 -12.36 -51.89 5.61
CA ALA A 540 -11.85 -52.81 4.60
C ALA A 540 -12.04 -54.24 5.10
N ILE A 541 -12.78 -55.06 4.36
CA ILE A 541 -12.80 -56.52 4.59
C ILE A 541 -11.45 -57.05 4.08
N ARG A 542 -10.67 -57.70 4.94
CA ARG A 542 -9.48 -58.45 4.55
C ARG A 542 -9.75 -59.95 4.62
#